data_AF-A0A8I1M5M9-F1
#
_entry.id   AF-A0A8I1M5M9-F1
#
_cell.length_a   1.000
_cell.length_b   1.000
_cell.length_c   1.000
_cell.angle_alpha   90.00
_cell.angle_beta   90.00
_cell.angle_gamma   90.00
#
_symmetry.space_group_name_H-M   'P 1'
#
loop_
_entity.id
_entity.type
_entity.pdbx_description
1 polymer ?
#
loop_
_entity_poly.entity_id
_entity_poly.type
_entity_poly.pdbx_seq_one_letter_code
_entity_poly.pdbx_strand_id
1 'polypeptide(L)'
;MSASRLEAPEKKARWNLWLGVGTLVFCVLCFTVWFPNDIRGGIIERTISGRIAPGDSFFPVILAGLMMPLGLLLTLGHFRRGPDNAGEPTGEITGANIFFLVQFLLLTFVGLFFMSNTGPALVWAWNGLGLGVISSYRAVSTTFPINVAGFFLGGMVITCGFVFMTRHRLRWRDVLICLLTVLFLILVFNGLLEDVSLPPNRNL
;
A
#
# COMPACT_ATOMS: atom_id res chain seq x y z
N MET A 1 9.35 49.04 -27.72
CA MET A 1 8.96 49.25 -26.30
C MET A 1 7.66 48.51 -26.07
N SER A 2 7.72 47.29 -25.56
CA SER A 2 6.58 46.56 -25.00
C SER A 2 7.11 45.78 -23.82
N ALA A 3 6.49 46.02 -22.67
CA ALA A 3 6.98 45.70 -21.35
C ALA A 3 7.42 44.23 -21.19
N SER A 4 8.63 44.08 -20.66
CA SER A 4 9.05 42.93 -19.87
C SER A 4 7.95 42.58 -18.87
N ARG A 5 7.22 41.48 -19.12
CA ARG A 5 6.48 40.83 -18.03
C ARG A 5 7.55 40.39 -17.03
N LEU A 6 7.62 41.10 -15.92
CA LEU A 6 8.33 40.66 -14.74
C LEU A 6 7.65 39.36 -14.33
N GLU A 7 8.20 38.23 -14.76
CA GLU A 7 7.85 36.92 -14.24
C GLU A 7 8.09 37.01 -12.73
N ALA A 8 7.01 36.99 -11.95
CA ALA A 8 7.11 36.97 -10.51
C ALA A 8 8.01 35.78 -10.13
N PRO A 9 8.93 35.94 -9.16
CA PRO A 9 9.83 34.87 -8.79
C PRO A 9 9.02 33.63 -8.43
N GLU A 10 9.24 32.57 -9.21
CA GLU A 10 8.58 31.27 -9.03
C GLU A 10 8.83 30.81 -7.60
N LYS A 11 7.76 30.71 -6.80
CA LYS A 11 7.87 30.29 -5.40
C LYS A 11 8.25 28.81 -5.36
N LYS A 12 9.53 28.53 -5.25
CA LYS A 12 10.06 27.20 -4.99
C LYS A 12 9.60 26.74 -3.61
N ALA A 13 8.58 25.88 -3.55
CA ALA A 13 8.12 25.35 -2.27
C ALA A 13 9.00 24.21 -1.79
N ARG A 14 9.17 24.15 -0.47
CA ARG A 14 10.00 23.17 0.23
C ARG A 14 9.18 21.91 0.59
N TRP A 15 8.28 21.47 -0.30
CA TRP A 15 7.35 20.35 -0.02
C TRP A 15 8.08 19.06 0.35
N ASN A 16 9.17 18.72 -0.35
CA ASN A 16 9.97 17.54 -0.04
C ASN A 16 10.57 17.58 1.37
N LEU A 17 10.96 18.76 1.84
CA LEU A 17 11.46 18.94 3.21
C LEU A 17 10.33 18.78 4.24
N TRP A 18 9.20 19.45 4.03
CA TRP A 18 8.07 19.37 4.96
C TRP A 18 7.48 17.96 5.03
N LEU A 19 7.34 17.27 3.90
CA LEU A 19 6.89 15.88 3.84
C LEU A 19 7.91 14.94 4.47
N GLY A 20 9.20 15.10 4.16
CA GLY A 20 10.27 14.28 4.72
C GLY A 20 10.37 14.42 6.24
N VAL A 21 10.50 15.65 6.73
CA VAL A 21 10.57 15.96 8.18
C VAL A 21 9.28 15.58 8.88
N GLY A 22 8.12 15.91 8.30
CA GLY A 22 6.82 15.53 8.86
C GLY A 22 6.67 14.02 9.01
N THR A 23 7.08 13.25 8.00
CA THR A 23 7.08 11.78 8.05
C THR A 23 8.03 11.26 9.14
N LEU A 24 9.24 11.81 9.25
CA LEU A 24 10.19 11.42 10.29
C LEU A 24 9.67 11.71 11.70
N VAL A 25 9.11 12.91 11.92
CA VAL A 25 8.49 13.28 13.20
C VAL A 25 7.32 12.33 13.52
N PHE A 26 6.48 12.02 12.53
CA PHE A 26 5.39 11.07 12.69
C PHE A 26 5.90 9.66 13.08
N CYS A 27 6.91 9.13 12.39
CA CYS A 27 7.52 7.84 12.74
C CYS A 27 8.09 7.84 14.16
N VAL A 28 8.76 8.92 14.58
CA VAL A 28 9.29 9.06 15.94
C VAL A 28 8.16 9.07 16.97
N LEU A 29 7.10 9.84 16.74
CA LEU A 29 5.91 9.85 17.60
C LEU A 29 5.24 8.47 17.67
N CYS A 30 5.16 7.75 16.55
CA CYS A 30 4.67 6.38 16.53
C CYS A 30 5.49 5.48 17.44
N PHE A 31 6.82 5.46 17.31
CA PHE A 31 7.68 4.59 18.11
C PHE A 31 7.78 4.97 19.59
N THR A 32 7.66 6.25 19.93
CA THR A 32 7.93 6.75 21.29
C THR A 32 6.68 6.98 22.13
N VAL A 33 5.57 7.38 21.51
CA VAL A 33 4.35 7.78 22.22
C VAL A 33 3.19 6.86 21.88
N TRP A 34 2.95 6.59 20.59
CA TRP A 34 1.76 5.85 20.20
C TRP A 34 1.92 4.36 20.48
N PHE A 35 2.89 3.70 19.83
CA PHE A 35 3.07 2.26 19.91
C PHE A 35 3.22 1.75 21.35
N PRO A 36 4.03 2.38 22.24
CA PRO A 36 4.13 1.93 23.62
C PRO A 36 2.82 2.04 24.42
N ASN A 37 1.92 2.97 24.06
CA ASN A 37 0.66 3.19 24.77
C ASN A 37 -0.50 2.35 24.23
N ASP A 38 -0.48 2.03 22.94
CA ASP A 38 -1.58 1.35 22.25
C ASP A 38 -1.30 -0.14 22.07
N ILE A 39 -0.05 -0.51 21.83
CA ILE A 39 0.36 -1.88 21.54
C ILE A 39 0.85 -2.54 22.82
N ARG A 40 0.12 -3.57 23.25
CA ARG A 40 0.45 -4.35 24.44
C ARG A 40 1.37 -5.53 24.13
N GLY A 41 1.40 -5.95 22.86
CA GLY A 41 2.09 -7.13 22.39
C GLY A 41 3.44 -6.89 21.72
N GLY A 42 4.24 -7.96 21.67
CA GLY A 42 5.54 -7.97 20.99
C GLY A 42 5.42 -8.22 19.48
N ILE A 43 6.51 -7.98 18.72
CA ILE A 43 6.53 -8.22 17.26
C ILE A 43 6.18 -9.69 16.94
N ILE A 44 6.57 -10.61 17.82
CA ILE A 44 6.27 -12.04 17.75
C ILE A 44 5.67 -12.45 19.09
N GLU A 45 4.51 -13.09 19.05
CA GLU A 45 3.81 -13.59 20.23
C GLU A 45 3.56 -15.09 20.13
N ARG A 46 3.55 -15.75 21.29
CA ARG A 46 3.05 -17.12 21.40
C ARG A 46 1.57 -17.05 21.69
N THR A 47 0.75 -17.55 20.77
CA THR A 47 -0.68 -17.73 20.99
C THR A 47 -0.89 -18.71 22.15
N ILE A 48 -2.06 -18.66 22.81
CA ILE A 48 -2.46 -19.59 23.89
C ILE A 48 -2.28 -21.06 23.47
N SER A 49 -2.37 -21.36 22.17
CA SER A 49 -2.13 -22.68 21.57
C SER A 49 -0.65 -23.04 21.36
N GLY A 50 0.30 -22.24 21.85
CA GLY A 50 1.76 -22.45 21.74
C GLY A 50 2.37 -22.08 20.38
N ARG A 51 1.57 -21.61 19.43
CA ARG A 51 1.99 -21.25 18.06
C ARG A 51 2.63 -19.87 18.01
N ILE A 52 3.67 -19.73 17.19
CA ILE A 52 4.38 -18.46 16.96
C ILE A 52 3.59 -17.70 15.91
N ALA A 53 2.91 -16.64 16.33
CA ALA A 53 2.19 -15.75 15.43
C ALA A 53 2.79 -14.33 15.55
N PRO A 54 2.76 -13.54 14.48
CA PRO A 54 3.12 -12.13 14.59
C PRO A 54 2.11 -11.41 15.49
N GLY A 55 2.62 -10.63 16.43
CA GLY A 55 1.79 -9.86 17.35
C GLY A 55 1.15 -8.66 16.69
N ASP A 56 0.30 -7.99 17.46
CA ASP A 56 -0.38 -6.74 17.07
C ASP A 56 0.58 -5.62 16.64
N SER A 57 1.82 -5.59 17.15
CA SER A 57 2.86 -4.64 16.75
C SER A 57 3.54 -4.94 15.43
N PHE A 58 3.43 -6.15 14.88
CA PHE A 58 4.23 -6.57 13.71
C PHE A 58 4.05 -5.63 12.51
N PHE A 59 2.81 -5.40 12.10
CA PHE A 59 2.50 -4.58 10.93
C PHE A 59 2.79 -3.08 11.14
N PRO A 60 2.34 -2.44 12.23
CA PRO A 60 2.62 -1.03 12.47
C PRO A 60 4.11 -0.71 12.55
N VAL A 61 4.90 -1.57 13.21
CA VAL A 61 6.34 -1.37 13.38
C VAL A 61 7.08 -1.47 12.04
N ILE A 62 6.75 -2.47 11.21
CA ILE A 62 7.36 -2.60 9.88
C ILE A 62 6.98 -1.40 9.01
N LEU A 63 5.71 -0.98 9.02
CA LEU A 63 5.25 0.16 8.22
C LEU A 63 5.98 1.45 8.61
N ALA A 64 5.99 1.80 9.90
CA ALA A 64 6.70 2.97 10.40
C ALA A 64 8.21 2.87 10.15
N GLY A 65 8.77 1.66 10.27
CA GLY A 65 10.17 1.34 10.01
C GLY A 65 10.56 1.54 8.54
N LEU A 66 9.68 1.20 7.59
CA LEU A 66 9.89 1.43 6.15
C LEU A 66 9.67 2.89 5.75
N MET A 67 8.75 3.60 6.42
CA MET A 67 8.52 5.03 6.20
C MET A 67 9.71 5.89 6.65
N MET A 68 10.43 5.48 7.68
CA MET A 68 11.58 6.22 8.21
C MET A 68 12.71 6.45 7.18
N PRO A 69 13.26 5.43 6.48
CA PRO A 69 14.28 5.66 5.46
C PRO A 69 13.74 6.45 4.26
N LEU A 70 12.46 6.30 3.89
CA LEU A 70 11.82 7.13 2.86
C LEU A 70 11.80 8.62 3.26
N GLY A 71 11.35 8.93 4.47
CA GLY A 71 11.36 10.30 5.01
C GLY A 71 12.76 10.88 5.13
N LEU A 72 13.74 10.05 5.51
CA LEU A 72 15.15 10.42 5.56
C LEU A 72 15.71 10.72 4.17
N LEU A 73 15.43 9.88 3.18
CA LEU A 73 15.85 10.09 1.79
C LEU A 73 15.26 11.36 1.19
N LEU A 74 13.98 11.67 1.46
CA LEU A 74 13.35 12.92 1.03
C LEU A 74 14.04 14.15 1.64
N THR A 75 14.34 14.08 2.94
CA THR A 75 14.99 15.15 3.69
C THR A 75 16.42 15.36 3.22
N LEU A 76 17.23 14.29 3.14
CA LEU A 76 18.61 14.33 2.65
C LEU A 76 18.69 14.74 1.17
N GLY A 77 17.73 14.29 0.36
CA GLY A 77 17.61 14.67 -1.04
C GLY A 77 17.36 16.17 -1.22
N HIS A 78 16.61 16.79 -0.31
CA HIS A 78 16.45 18.25 -0.30
C HIS A 78 17.78 18.95 0.04
N PHE A 79 18.50 18.51 1.08
CA PHE A 79 19.77 19.14 1.47
C PHE A 79 20.91 18.96 0.45
N ARG A 80 20.88 17.87 -0.34
CA ARG A 80 21.86 17.63 -1.41
C ARG A 80 21.59 18.45 -2.68
N ARG A 81 20.36 18.90 -2.90
CA ARG A 81 20.01 19.80 -3.99
C ARG A 81 20.30 21.22 -3.49
N GLY A 82 21.31 21.88 -4.06
CA GLY A 82 21.73 23.22 -3.66
C GLY A 82 20.58 24.25 -3.66
N PRO A 83 20.80 25.47 -3.11
CA PRO A 83 19.77 26.49 -2.90
C PRO A 83 18.89 26.78 -4.14
N ASP A 84 19.47 26.68 -5.33
CA ASP A 84 18.80 26.94 -6.61
C ASP A 84 17.91 25.78 -7.11
N ASN A 85 18.02 24.58 -6.54
CA ASN A 85 17.25 23.37 -6.93
C ASN A 85 16.41 22.81 -5.78
N ALA A 86 16.24 23.57 -4.70
CA ALA A 86 15.64 23.09 -3.46
C ALA A 86 14.10 22.92 -3.50
N GLY A 87 13.43 23.46 -4.51
CA GLY A 87 11.98 23.29 -4.68
C GLY A 87 11.62 23.04 -6.13
N GLU A 88 10.87 21.97 -6.36
CA GLU A 88 10.12 21.82 -7.61
C GLU A 88 9.11 22.97 -7.71
N PRO A 89 8.81 23.43 -8.94
CA PRO A 89 7.82 24.48 -9.14
C PRO A 89 6.51 24.05 -8.50
N THR A 90 5.93 24.91 -7.66
CA THR A 90 4.63 24.64 -7.05
C THR A 90 3.58 24.56 -8.14
N GLY A 91 3.13 23.35 -8.46
CA GLY A 91 1.95 23.17 -9.29
C GLY A 91 0.74 23.83 -8.63
N GLU A 92 -0.04 24.57 -9.42
CA GLU A 92 -1.33 25.09 -8.96
C GLU A 92 -2.33 23.95 -8.82
N ILE A 93 -3.27 24.05 -7.87
CA ILE A 93 -4.37 23.09 -7.74
C ILE A 93 -5.27 23.25 -8.96
N THR A 94 -4.98 22.46 -9.99
CA THR A 94 -5.73 22.45 -11.25
C THR A 94 -6.79 21.36 -11.19
N GLY A 95 -7.90 21.53 -11.91
CA GLY A 95 -8.94 20.49 -12.04
C GLY A 95 -8.39 19.15 -12.53
N ALA A 96 -7.31 19.16 -13.33
CA ALA A 96 -6.58 17.96 -13.73
C ALA A 96 -5.95 17.21 -12.55
N ASN A 97 -5.40 17.92 -11.55
CA ASN A 97 -4.81 17.30 -10.36
C ASN A 97 -5.88 16.65 -9.49
N ILE A 98 -7.04 17.33 -9.34
CA ILE A 98 -8.19 16.77 -8.62
C ILE A 98 -8.71 15.53 -9.35
N PHE A 99 -8.85 15.58 -10.67
CA PHE A 99 -9.29 14.45 -11.47
C PHE A 99 -8.33 13.25 -11.35
N PHE A 100 -7.02 13.50 -11.43
CA PHE A 100 -6.00 12.47 -11.18
C PHE A 100 -6.13 11.86 -9.79
N LEU A 101 -6.34 12.67 -8.76
CA LEU A 101 -6.50 12.20 -7.38
C LEU A 101 -7.78 11.35 -7.23
N VAL A 102 -8.89 11.75 -7.86
CA VAL A 102 -10.12 10.96 -7.89
C VAL A 102 -9.91 9.63 -8.61
N GLN A 103 -9.21 9.60 -9.74
CA GLN A 103 -8.87 8.36 -10.45
C GLN A 103 -7.99 7.44 -9.60
N PHE A 104 -7.02 7.99 -8.89
CA PHE A 104 -6.15 7.25 -7.98
C PHE A 104 -6.96 6.58 -6.86
N LEU A 105 -7.85 7.34 -6.22
CA LEU A 105 -8.73 6.83 -5.16
C LEU A 105 -9.69 5.77 -5.69
N LEU A 106 -10.31 6.02 -6.84
CA LEU A 106 -11.25 5.07 -7.45
C LEU A 106 -10.57 3.76 -7.81
N LEU A 107 -9.38 3.82 -8.42
CA LEU A 107 -8.60 2.63 -8.75
C LEU A 107 -8.26 1.81 -7.50
N THR A 108 -7.85 2.50 -6.43
CA THR A 108 -7.55 1.86 -5.14
C THR A 108 -8.80 1.20 -4.57
N PHE A 109 -9.94 1.89 -4.59
CA PHE A 109 -11.22 1.37 -4.10
C PHE A 109 -11.68 0.14 -4.90
N VAL A 110 -11.57 0.19 -6.23
CA VAL A 110 -11.87 -0.94 -7.12
C VAL A 110 -10.97 -2.13 -6.80
N GLY A 111 -9.67 -1.89 -6.61
CA GLY A 111 -8.72 -2.91 -6.20
C GLY A 111 -9.09 -3.59 -4.88
N LEU A 112 -9.40 -2.79 -3.85
CA LEU A 112 -9.84 -3.29 -2.54
C LEU A 112 -11.19 -4.03 -2.63
N PHE A 113 -12.11 -3.54 -3.45
CA PHE A 113 -13.38 -4.20 -3.72
C PHE A 113 -13.15 -5.60 -4.31
N PHE A 114 -12.24 -5.74 -5.28
CA PHE A 114 -11.85 -7.04 -5.81
C PHE A 114 -11.20 -7.92 -4.73
N MET A 115 -10.29 -7.38 -3.92
CA MET A 115 -9.68 -8.15 -2.82
C MET A 115 -10.73 -8.74 -1.87
N SER A 116 -11.76 -7.95 -1.53
CA SER A 116 -12.81 -8.36 -0.59
C SER A 116 -13.80 -9.35 -1.20
N ASN A 117 -14.18 -9.19 -2.47
CA ASN A 117 -15.26 -9.96 -3.09
C ASN A 117 -14.79 -11.22 -3.83
N THR A 118 -13.50 -11.33 -4.17
CA THR A 118 -12.97 -12.49 -4.92
C THR A 118 -13.20 -13.81 -4.18
N GLY A 119 -13.04 -13.82 -2.85
CA GLY A 119 -13.23 -15.01 -2.03
C GLY A 119 -14.66 -15.58 -2.10
N PRO A 120 -15.69 -14.79 -1.71
CA PRO A 120 -17.09 -15.18 -1.85
C PRO A 120 -17.48 -15.51 -3.29
N ALA A 121 -16.97 -14.77 -4.28
CA ALA A 121 -17.25 -15.02 -5.69
C ALA A 121 -16.72 -16.38 -6.16
N LEU A 122 -15.53 -16.79 -5.72
CA LEU A 122 -14.96 -18.10 -6.04
C LEU A 122 -15.80 -19.24 -5.47
N VAL A 123 -16.28 -19.09 -4.24
CA VAL A 123 -17.13 -20.10 -3.58
C VAL A 123 -18.49 -20.21 -4.26
N TRP A 124 -19.07 -19.06 -4.62
CA TRP A 124 -20.31 -19.02 -5.40
C TRP A 124 -20.13 -19.72 -6.76
N ALA A 125 -19.03 -19.45 -7.47
CA ALA A 125 -18.72 -20.10 -8.74
C ALA A 125 -18.48 -21.61 -8.57
N TRP A 126 -17.76 -22.03 -7.53
CA TRP A 126 -17.50 -23.44 -7.24
C TRP A 126 -18.79 -24.24 -7.01
N ASN A 127 -19.67 -23.70 -6.17
CA ASN A 127 -20.98 -24.30 -5.89
C ASN A 127 -21.87 -24.30 -7.14
N GLY A 128 -21.85 -23.22 -7.94
CA GLY A 128 -22.62 -23.11 -9.18
C GLY A 128 -22.16 -24.07 -10.28
N LEU A 129 -20.87 -24.42 -10.31
CA LEU A 129 -20.29 -25.39 -11.27
C LEU A 129 -20.45 -26.85 -10.83
N GLY A 130 -21.02 -27.11 -9.65
CA GLY A 130 -21.25 -28.47 -9.16
C GLY A 130 -19.98 -29.23 -8.76
N LEU A 131 -18.86 -28.53 -8.52
CA LEU A 131 -17.56 -29.11 -8.16
C LEU A 131 -17.49 -29.55 -6.68
N GLY A 132 -18.55 -29.33 -5.90
CA GLY A 132 -18.70 -29.68 -4.49
C GLY A 132 -19.63 -28.72 -3.76
N VAL A 133 -19.97 -29.04 -2.50
CA VAL A 133 -20.78 -28.15 -1.64
C VAL A 133 -19.87 -27.51 -0.59
N ILE A 134 -19.53 -26.25 -0.80
CA ILE A 134 -18.86 -25.42 0.19
C ILE A 134 -19.93 -24.60 0.91
N SER A 135 -20.05 -24.78 2.23
CA SER A 135 -21.10 -24.13 3.03
C SER A 135 -20.89 -22.61 3.17
N SER A 136 -19.64 -22.15 3.27
CA SER A 136 -19.31 -20.73 3.41
C SER A 136 -17.86 -20.48 3.01
N TYR A 137 -17.58 -19.27 2.50
CA TYR A 137 -16.22 -18.80 2.24
C TYR A 137 -15.31 -18.92 3.46
N ARG A 138 -15.84 -18.68 4.67
CA ARG A 138 -15.06 -18.82 5.91
C ARG A 138 -14.53 -20.24 6.14
N ALA A 139 -15.22 -21.26 5.64
CA ALA A 139 -14.80 -22.65 5.84
C ALA A 139 -13.55 -23.00 5.02
N VAL A 140 -13.26 -22.25 3.95
CA VAL A 140 -12.20 -22.55 2.98
C VAL A 140 -11.23 -21.38 2.83
N SER A 141 -11.40 -20.33 3.65
CA SER A 141 -10.62 -19.09 3.57
C SER A 141 -9.18 -19.25 4.05
N THR A 142 -8.84 -20.39 4.66
CA THR A 142 -7.47 -20.78 5.04
C THR A 142 -6.84 -21.75 4.05
N THR A 143 -7.58 -22.19 3.04
CA THR A 143 -7.12 -23.21 2.09
C THR A 143 -6.52 -22.54 0.86
N PHE A 144 -5.30 -22.94 0.50
CA PHE A 144 -4.72 -22.55 -0.78
C PHE A 144 -5.50 -23.19 -1.94
N PRO A 145 -5.84 -22.45 -3.01
CA PRO A 145 -5.44 -21.07 -3.35
C PRO A 145 -6.44 -19.98 -2.94
N ILE A 146 -7.55 -20.33 -2.28
CA ILE A 146 -8.66 -19.41 -1.99
C ILE A 146 -8.23 -18.29 -1.03
N ASN A 147 -7.35 -18.59 -0.09
CA ASN A 147 -6.79 -17.64 0.86
C ASN A 147 -6.01 -16.48 0.20
N VAL A 148 -5.34 -16.72 -0.93
CA VAL A 148 -4.50 -15.72 -1.62
C VAL A 148 -5.14 -15.13 -2.88
N ALA A 149 -6.23 -15.74 -3.38
CA ALA A 149 -6.84 -15.34 -4.66
C ALA A 149 -7.31 -13.88 -4.67
N GLY A 150 -7.92 -13.41 -3.58
CA GLY A 150 -8.36 -12.01 -3.47
C GLY A 150 -7.19 -11.03 -3.48
N PHE A 151 -6.15 -11.30 -2.70
CA PHE A 151 -4.93 -10.49 -2.71
C PHE A 151 -4.26 -10.49 -4.09
N PHE A 152 -4.18 -11.65 -4.75
CA PHE A 152 -3.62 -11.76 -6.10
C PHE A 152 -4.38 -10.89 -7.10
N LEU A 153 -5.71 -11.05 -7.17
CA LEU A 153 -6.53 -10.37 -8.17
C LEU A 153 -6.60 -8.86 -7.91
N GLY A 154 -6.88 -8.44 -6.69
CA GLY A 154 -6.91 -7.02 -6.36
C GLY A 154 -5.52 -6.37 -6.44
N GLY A 155 -4.46 -7.09 -6.05
CA GLY A 155 -3.08 -6.62 -6.17
C GLY A 155 -2.68 -6.39 -7.63
N MET A 156 -3.06 -7.31 -8.52
CA MET A 156 -2.86 -7.15 -9.97
C MET A 156 -3.64 -5.95 -10.53
N VAL A 157 -4.90 -5.75 -10.13
CA VAL A 157 -5.71 -4.60 -10.57
C VAL A 157 -5.06 -3.28 -10.15
N ILE A 158 -4.65 -3.16 -8.89
CA ILE A 158 -4.04 -1.94 -8.35
C ILE A 158 -2.69 -1.66 -9.03
N THR A 159 -1.79 -2.65 -9.06
CA THR A 159 -0.44 -2.47 -9.58
C THR A 159 -0.44 -2.18 -11.09
N CYS A 160 -1.14 -2.99 -11.88
CA CYS A 160 -1.29 -2.74 -13.32
C CYS A 160 -2.01 -1.42 -13.59
N GLY A 161 -3.03 -1.08 -12.80
CA GLY A 161 -3.75 0.18 -12.91
C GLY A 161 -2.85 1.40 -12.68
N PHE A 162 -1.99 1.37 -11.66
CA PHE A 162 -1.03 2.45 -11.42
C PHE A 162 0.05 2.53 -12.49
N VAL A 163 0.53 1.40 -13.00
CA VAL A 163 1.48 1.41 -14.13
C VAL A 163 0.82 1.99 -15.38
N PHE A 164 -0.44 1.63 -15.66
CA PHE A 164 -1.19 2.22 -16.76
C PHE A 164 -1.42 3.72 -16.55
N MET A 165 -1.76 4.15 -15.34
CA MET A 165 -2.00 5.56 -15.02
C MET A 165 -0.73 6.42 -15.13
N THR A 166 0.44 5.85 -14.81
CA THR A 166 1.73 6.57 -14.89
C THR A 166 2.35 6.55 -16.29
N ARG A 167 2.19 5.46 -17.06
CA ARG A 167 2.78 5.30 -18.39
C ARG A 167 1.82 5.54 -19.56
N HIS A 168 0.51 5.64 -19.29
CA HIS A 168 -0.58 5.64 -20.28
C HIS A 168 -0.56 4.48 -21.29
N ARG A 169 0.29 3.46 -21.07
CA ARG A 169 0.46 2.28 -21.90
C ARG A 169 0.87 1.12 -21.02
N LEU A 170 0.20 -0.01 -21.19
CA LEU A 170 0.52 -1.25 -20.48
C LEU A 170 1.23 -2.19 -21.45
N ARG A 171 2.54 -2.42 -21.26
CA ARG A 171 3.28 -3.43 -22.04
C ARG A 171 3.21 -4.77 -21.33
N TRP A 172 3.37 -5.86 -22.08
CA TRP A 172 3.41 -7.20 -21.48
C TRP A 172 4.50 -7.37 -20.40
N ARG A 173 5.63 -6.68 -20.58
CA ARG A 173 6.71 -6.63 -19.57
C ARG A 173 6.25 -6.00 -18.26
N ASP A 174 5.39 -4.99 -18.31
CA ASP A 174 4.87 -4.31 -17.13
C ASP A 174 3.93 -5.24 -16.35
N VAL A 175 3.06 -5.97 -17.08
CA VAL A 175 2.19 -6.99 -16.49
C VAL A 175 3.01 -8.09 -15.81
N LEU A 176 4.10 -8.54 -16.44
CA LEU A 176 4.99 -9.55 -15.87
C LEU A 176 5.67 -9.04 -14.59
N ILE A 177 6.13 -7.78 -14.55
CA ILE A 177 6.73 -7.19 -13.34
C ILE A 177 5.68 -7.09 -12.22
N CYS A 178 4.47 -6.65 -12.53
CA CYS A 178 3.37 -6.60 -11.57
C CYS A 178 3.06 -8.00 -11.02
N LEU A 179 2.95 -8.99 -11.90
CA LEU A 179 2.73 -10.38 -11.54
C LEU A 179 3.82 -10.91 -10.60
N LEU A 180 5.09 -10.74 -10.97
CA LEU A 180 6.22 -11.18 -10.15
C LEU A 180 6.25 -10.49 -8.79
N THR A 181 5.90 -9.21 -8.75
CA THR A 181 5.86 -8.42 -7.51
C THR A 181 4.73 -8.90 -6.59
N VAL A 182 3.54 -9.12 -7.14
CA VAL A 182 2.39 -9.66 -6.39
C VAL A 182 2.68 -11.07 -5.88
N LEU A 183 3.27 -11.94 -6.72
CA LEU A 183 3.67 -13.29 -6.30
C LEU A 183 4.76 -13.27 -5.23
N PHE A 184 5.74 -12.37 -5.35
CA PHE A 184 6.76 -12.18 -4.32
C PHE A 184 6.13 -11.73 -3.00
N LEU A 185 5.20 -10.78 -3.03
CA LEU A 185 4.43 -10.35 -1.85
C LEU A 185 3.63 -11.52 -1.26
N ILE A 186 2.95 -12.32 -2.08
CA ILE A 186 2.26 -13.53 -1.61
C ILE A 186 3.23 -14.50 -0.96
N LEU A 187 4.42 -14.72 -1.53
CA LEU A 187 5.41 -15.62 -0.97
C LEU A 187 5.92 -15.10 0.38
N VAL A 188 6.21 -13.81 0.49
CA VAL A 188 6.60 -13.19 1.76
C VAL A 188 5.46 -13.27 2.78
N PHE A 189 4.23 -12.90 2.42
CA PHE A 189 3.12 -12.84 3.38
C PHE A 189 2.45 -14.18 3.70
N ASN A 190 2.46 -15.15 2.79
CA ASN A 190 1.90 -16.48 3.03
C ASN A 190 2.98 -17.48 3.48
N GLY A 191 4.24 -17.29 3.05
CA GLY A 191 5.35 -18.19 3.36
C GLY A 191 6.17 -17.76 4.58
N LEU A 192 6.47 -16.47 4.77
CA LEU A 192 7.22 -16.00 5.96
C LEU A 192 6.31 -15.84 7.18
N LEU A 193 5.01 -15.70 6.94
CA LEU A 193 3.99 -15.35 7.91
C LEU A 193 2.87 -16.40 7.88
N GLU A 194 3.24 -17.69 7.93
CA GLU A 194 2.37 -18.87 7.82
C GLU A 194 1.07 -18.78 8.66
N ASP A 195 1.03 -17.93 9.68
CA ASP A 195 -0.09 -17.73 10.60
C ASP A 195 -0.69 -16.31 10.62
N VAL A 196 -0.34 -15.39 9.70
CA VAL A 196 -1.12 -14.15 9.52
C VAL A 196 -2.38 -14.49 8.73
N SER A 197 -3.48 -14.64 9.45
CA SER A 197 -4.80 -14.52 8.84
C SER A 197 -4.97 -13.11 8.29
N LEU A 198 -4.77 -12.93 6.98
CA LEU A 198 -5.04 -11.69 6.28
C LEU A 198 -6.52 -11.28 6.50
N PRO A 199 -6.84 -10.01 6.81
CA PRO A 199 -8.22 -9.55 6.96
C PRO A 199 -8.97 -9.79 5.64
N PRO A 200 -9.99 -10.67 5.62
CA PRO A 200 -11.34 -10.41 6.15
C PRO A 200 -11.91 -11.54 7.03
N ASN A 201 -11.09 -12.48 7.51
CA ASN A 201 -11.56 -13.71 8.18
C ASN A 201 -11.94 -13.57 9.68
N ARG A 202 -11.94 -12.35 10.23
CA ARG A 202 -12.41 -12.10 11.60
C ARG A 202 -13.83 -11.55 11.55
N ASN A 203 -14.83 -12.40 11.78
CA ASN A 203 -16.06 -12.04 12.49
C ASN A 203 -16.80 -13.35 12.90
N LEU A 204 -16.77 -13.60 14.23
CA LEU A 204 -17.45 -14.63 15.05
C LEU A 204 -17.09 -16.09 14.74
#